data_AF-A0AA40F7S9-F1
#
_entry.id   AF-A0AA40F7S9-F1
#
_cell.length_a   1.000
_cell.length_b   1.000
_cell.length_c   1.000
_cell.angle_alpha   90.00
_cell.angle_beta   90.00
_cell.angle_gamma   90.00
#
_symmetry.space_group_name_H-M   'P 1'
#
loop_
_entity.id
_entity.type
_entity.pdbx_description
1 polymer ?
#
loop_
_entity_poly.entity_id
_entity_poly.type
_entity_poly.pdbx_seq_one_letter_code
_entity_poly.pdbx_strand_id
1 'polypeptide(L)'
;MSLLPPITTLPTLPPPALTAALDLLFEPTPDLHALVLPLLVDPFPSYPALLSTIRDRLHALVRAANHPHHPDKKRALHGILGSHPRLGEPREGVLSEQSKREQRNLKAGGGGGGEAAEAEGRELARLNREYEEVFPGLRYVVFVNGRGRGDAMCDIALDRARKILAEDTA
;
A
#
# COMPACT_ATOMS: atom_id res chain seq x y z
N MET A 1 -13.95 -17.69 -2.19
CA MET A 1 -13.98 -16.22 -2.37
C MET A 1 -14.34 -15.63 -1.02
N SER A 2 -13.43 -14.89 -0.38
CA SER A 2 -13.76 -14.22 0.88
C SER A 2 -14.61 -13.00 0.56
N LEU A 3 -15.80 -12.93 1.14
CA LEU A 3 -16.74 -11.83 0.94
C LEU A 3 -16.64 -10.86 2.12
N LEU A 4 -16.69 -9.57 1.81
CA LEU A 4 -16.82 -8.54 2.84
C LEU A 4 -18.14 -8.75 3.59
N PRO A 5 -18.14 -8.70 4.93
CA PRO A 5 -19.38 -8.77 5.71
C PRO A 5 -20.28 -7.55 5.38
N PRO A 6 -21.60 -7.62 5.62
CA PRO A 6 -22.45 -6.44 5.48
C PRO A 6 -21.95 -5.30 6.38
N ILE A 7 -21.93 -4.06 5.87
CA ILE A 7 -21.40 -2.92 6.62
C ILE A 7 -22.07 -2.74 7.99
N THR A 8 -23.36 -3.05 8.07
CA THR A 8 -24.19 -2.91 9.28
C THR A 8 -23.84 -3.93 10.37
N THR A 9 -23.13 -5.00 10.02
CA THR A 9 -22.73 -6.04 10.99
C THR A 9 -21.35 -5.78 11.58
N LEU A 10 -20.54 -4.87 11.02
CA LEU A 10 -19.17 -4.64 11.50
C LEU A 10 -19.10 -4.39 13.02
N PRO A 11 -19.94 -3.52 13.63
CA PRO A 11 -19.87 -3.24 15.07
C PRO A 11 -20.10 -4.44 15.99
N THR A 12 -20.76 -5.50 15.49
CA THR A 12 -21.13 -6.68 16.28
C THR A 12 -20.18 -7.85 16.04
N LEU A 13 -19.22 -7.73 15.12
CA LEU A 13 -18.26 -8.78 14.84
C LEU A 13 -17.18 -8.87 15.92
N PRO A 14 -16.68 -10.09 16.20
CA PRO A 14 -15.54 -10.24 17.10
C PRO A 14 -14.25 -9.64 16.48
N PRO A 15 -13.28 -9.20 17.30
CA PRO A 15 -12.06 -8.54 16.80
C PRO A 15 -11.29 -9.29 15.70
N PRO A 16 -11.17 -10.64 15.72
CA PRO A 16 -10.53 -11.37 14.62
C PRO A 16 -11.27 -11.23 13.28
N ALA A 17 -12.62 -11.16 13.31
CA ALA A 17 -13.42 -11.00 12.10
C ALA A 17 -13.36 -9.57 11.55
N LEU A 18 -13.28 -8.56 12.43
CA LEU A 18 -13.03 -7.17 12.03
C LEU A 18 -11.65 -7.02 11.38
N THR A 19 -10.63 -7.64 11.99
CA THR A 19 -9.26 -7.64 11.46
C THR A 19 -9.22 -8.31 10.09
N ALA A 20 -9.87 -9.48 9.94
CA ALA A 20 -9.96 -10.17 8.66
C ALA A 20 -10.68 -9.34 7.59
N ALA A 21 -11.75 -8.62 7.94
CA ALA A 21 -12.43 -7.72 7.00
C ALA A 21 -11.53 -6.56 6.56
N LEU A 22 -10.72 -6.02 7.49
CA LEU A 22 -9.76 -4.96 7.19
C LEU A 22 -8.60 -5.45 6.31
N ASP A 23 -8.09 -6.65 6.58
CA ASP A 23 -7.02 -7.32 5.81
C ASP A 23 -7.47 -7.73 4.40
N LEU A 24 -8.77 -7.75 4.13
CA LEU A 24 -9.29 -7.89 2.78
C LEU A 24 -9.24 -6.57 2.00
N LEU A 25 -9.40 -5.43 2.67
CA LEU A 25 -9.47 -4.10 2.06
C LEU A 25 -8.10 -3.43 1.93
N PHE A 26 -7.18 -3.76 2.83
CA PHE A 26 -5.87 -3.15 2.92
C PHE A 26 -4.80 -4.21 3.15
N GLU A 27 -3.54 -3.82 2.93
CA GLU A 27 -2.44 -4.68 3.34
C GLU A 27 -2.38 -4.80 4.87
N PRO A 28 -2.22 -6.02 5.43
CA PRO A 28 -2.22 -6.23 6.88
C PRO A 28 -1.03 -5.53 7.53
N THR A 29 -1.30 -4.66 8.50
CA THR A 29 -0.25 -3.98 9.28
C THR A 29 -0.76 -3.70 10.70
N PRO A 30 0.06 -3.93 11.75
CA PRO A 30 -0.34 -3.60 13.12
C PRO A 30 -0.70 -2.11 13.30
N ASP A 31 0.02 -1.21 12.62
CA ASP A 31 -0.21 0.24 12.69
C ASP A 31 -1.56 0.63 12.06
N LEU A 32 -1.93 -0.01 10.94
CA LEU A 32 -3.24 0.20 10.30
C LEU A 32 -4.37 -0.36 11.16
N HIS A 33 -4.17 -1.54 11.76
CA HIS A 33 -5.14 -2.13 12.67
C HIS A 33 -5.39 -1.22 13.87
N ALA A 34 -4.32 -0.71 14.49
CA ALA A 34 -4.43 0.23 15.60
C ALA A 34 -5.13 1.55 15.21
N LEU A 35 -5.00 1.99 13.96
CA LEU A 35 -5.64 3.21 13.45
C LEU A 35 -7.13 3.01 13.15
N VAL A 36 -7.51 1.86 12.58
CA VAL A 36 -8.82 1.67 11.95
C VAL A 36 -9.78 0.82 12.79
N LEU A 37 -9.30 -0.22 13.49
CA LEU A 37 -10.18 -1.10 14.28
C LEU A 37 -11.04 -0.33 15.30
N PRO A 38 -10.55 0.71 16.00
CA PRO A 38 -11.38 1.50 16.91
C PRO A 38 -12.53 2.24 16.23
N LEU A 39 -12.48 2.46 14.91
CA LEU A 39 -13.58 3.07 14.15
C LEU A 39 -14.71 2.09 13.91
N LEU A 40 -14.39 0.80 13.78
CA LEU A 40 -15.34 -0.23 13.35
C LEU A 40 -16.35 -0.62 14.45
N VAL A 41 -16.20 -0.07 15.66
CA VAL A 41 -17.17 -0.21 16.76
C VAL A 41 -18.43 0.64 16.54
N ASP A 42 -18.35 1.65 15.67
CA ASP A 42 -19.47 2.51 15.31
C ASP A 42 -20.10 2.06 13.98
N PRO A 43 -21.44 2.16 13.83
CA PRO A 43 -22.10 1.79 12.59
C PRO A 43 -21.76 2.77 11.46
N PHE A 44 -21.47 2.22 10.28
CA PHE A 44 -21.32 2.99 9.05
C PHE A 44 -22.48 2.74 8.09
N PRO A 45 -22.92 3.76 7.33
CA PRO A 45 -24.00 3.61 6.36
C PRO A 45 -23.58 2.81 5.13
N SER A 46 -22.29 2.77 4.79
CA SER A 46 -21.74 2.08 3.63
C SER A 46 -20.22 1.90 3.70
N TYR A 47 -19.68 0.95 2.94
CA TYR A 47 -18.22 0.80 2.78
C TYR A 47 -17.55 2.07 2.22
N PRO A 48 -18.11 2.76 1.21
CA PRO A 48 -17.58 4.06 0.78
C PRO A 48 -17.46 5.09 1.91
N ALA A 49 -18.46 5.16 2.81
CA ALA A 49 -18.39 6.07 3.96
C ALA A 49 -17.25 5.69 4.91
N LEU A 50 -17.11 4.40 5.23
CA LEU A 50 -15.99 3.88 6.02
C LEU A 50 -14.63 4.22 5.38
N LEU A 51 -14.48 3.95 4.08
CA LEU A 51 -13.25 4.23 3.34
C LEU A 51 -12.91 5.74 3.32
N SER A 52 -13.91 6.61 3.24
CA SER A 52 -13.72 8.06 3.36
C SER A 52 -13.19 8.43 4.75
N THR A 53 -13.78 7.90 5.81
CA THR A 53 -13.31 8.15 7.18
C THR A 53 -11.89 7.62 7.41
N ILE A 54 -11.55 6.44 6.88
CA ILE A 54 -10.19 5.90 6.94
C ILE A 54 -9.21 6.82 6.20
N ARG A 55 -9.58 7.32 5.01
CA ARG A 55 -8.78 8.27 4.24
C ARG A 55 -8.49 9.54 5.06
N ASP A 56 -9.50 10.10 5.71
CA ASP A 56 -9.34 11.30 6.54
C ASP A 56 -8.40 11.05 7.73
N ARG A 57 -8.48 9.86 8.34
CA ARG A 57 -7.55 9.45 9.42
C ARG A 57 -6.12 9.30 8.93
N LEU A 58 -5.91 8.74 7.74
CA LEU A 58 -4.58 8.64 7.13
C LEU A 58 -4.02 10.02 6.80
N HIS A 59 -4.81 10.94 6.24
CA HIS A 59 -4.36 12.33 6.02
C HIS A 59 -4.02 13.05 7.32
N ALA A 60 -4.80 12.85 8.38
CA ALA A 60 -4.49 13.38 9.69
C ALA A 60 -3.18 12.81 10.25
N LEU A 61 -2.91 11.52 10.03
CA LEU A 61 -1.65 10.88 10.39
C LEU A 61 -0.46 11.48 9.64
N VAL A 62 -0.59 11.70 8.32
CA VAL A 62 0.45 12.35 7.49
C VAL A 62 0.78 13.75 8.02
N ARG A 63 -0.24 14.56 8.29
CA ARG A 63 -0.06 15.90 8.86
C ARG A 63 0.66 15.86 10.20
N ALA A 64 0.28 14.92 11.07
CA ALA A 64 0.90 14.77 12.39
C ALA A 64 2.35 14.25 12.30
N ALA A 65 2.65 13.35 11.36
CA ALA A 65 3.98 12.79 11.13
C ALA A 65 5.01 13.83 10.65
N ASN A 66 4.55 14.89 9.97
CA ASN A 66 5.40 16.01 9.55
C ASN A 66 5.75 16.97 10.72
N HIS A 67 5.15 16.79 11.88
CA HIS A 67 5.42 17.63 13.05
C HIS A 67 6.57 17.05 13.90
N PRO A 68 7.62 17.84 14.25
CA PRO A 68 8.81 17.34 14.95
C PRO A 68 8.53 16.64 16.28
N HIS A 69 7.42 17.01 16.94
CA HIS A 69 7.04 16.50 18.27
C HIS A 69 6.24 15.19 18.23
N HIS A 70 6.08 14.54 17.07
CA HIS A 70 5.29 13.31 16.93
C HIS A 70 6.05 12.17 16.20
N PRO A 71 7.23 11.74 16.71
CA PRO A 71 8.02 10.68 16.09
C PRO A 71 7.27 9.35 15.99
N ASP A 72 6.37 9.06 16.93
CA ASP A 72 5.54 7.85 16.89
C ASP A 72 4.56 7.83 15.72
N LYS A 73 4.03 8.99 15.33
CA LYS A 73 3.13 9.12 14.18
C LYS A 73 3.87 8.92 12.87
N LYS A 74 5.10 9.43 12.79
CA LYS A 74 6.01 9.16 11.66
C LYS A 74 6.35 7.67 11.56
N ARG A 75 6.66 7.01 12.68
CA ARG A 75 6.90 5.56 12.71
C ARG A 75 5.69 4.77 12.23
N ALA A 76 4.49 5.09 12.74
CA ALA A 76 3.25 4.42 12.32
C ALA A 76 2.96 4.61 10.82
N LEU A 77 3.17 5.82 10.30
CA LEU A 77 3.02 6.10 8.86
C LEU A 77 4.00 5.25 8.02
N HIS A 78 5.27 5.19 8.44
CA HIS A 78 6.28 4.38 7.76
C HIS A 78 5.95 2.87 7.86
N GLY A 79 5.40 2.41 8.99
CA GLY A 79 4.94 1.03 9.16
C GLY A 79 3.82 0.67 8.20
N ILE A 80 2.81 1.54 8.05
CA ILE A 80 1.71 1.34 7.10
C ILE A 80 2.21 1.29 5.66
N LEU A 81 3.04 2.26 5.25
CA LEU A 81 3.57 2.33 3.88
C LEU A 81 4.54 1.18 3.59
N GLY A 82 5.46 0.89 4.52
CA GLY A 82 6.44 -0.18 4.43
C GLY A 82 5.84 -1.59 4.51
N SER A 83 4.58 -1.74 4.89
CA SER A 83 3.91 -3.05 4.89
C SER A 83 3.34 -3.45 3.54
N HIS A 84 3.40 -2.59 2.51
CA HIS A 84 3.03 -2.97 1.16
C HIS A 84 4.14 -3.83 0.50
N PRO A 85 3.78 -4.86 -0.30
CA PRO A 85 4.75 -5.61 -1.08
C PRO A 85 5.40 -4.72 -2.14
N ARG A 86 6.68 -4.97 -2.45
CA ARG A 86 7.35 -4.35 -3.60
C ARG A 86 6.69 -4.80 -4.90
N LEU A 87 6.66 -3.91 -5.88
CA LEU A 87 6.10 -4.22 -7.19
C LEU A 87 6.97 -5.27 -7.90
N GLY A 88 6.35 -6.36 -8.35
CA GLY A 88 7.00 -7.40 -9.17
C GLY A 88 7.82 -8.42 -8.38
N GLU A 89 8.03 -8.25 -7.07
CA GLU A 89 8.69 -9.24 -6.23
C GLU A 89 7.66 -10.23 -5.65
N PRO A 90 7.91 -11.55 -5.68
CA PRO A 90 7.14 -12.47 -4.86
C PRO A 90 7.45 -12.19 -3.39
N ARG A 91 6.40 -11.93 -2.58
CA ARG A 91 6.58 -11.86 -1.13
C ARG A 91 6.78 -13.25 -0.54
N GLU A 92 7.73 -13.35 0.38
CA GLU A 92 7.74 -14.34 1.46
C GLU A 92 6.68 -13.90 2.49
N GLY A 93 5.43 -14.39 2.39
CA GLY A 93 4.39 -14.13 3.40
C GLY A 93 2.94 -14.15 2.89
N VAL A 94 2.00 -13.95 3.83
CA VAL A 94 0.54 -13.93 3.58
C VAL A 94 0.16 -12.64 2.86
N LEU A 95 -0.06 -12.71 1.54
CA LEU A 95 -0.67 -11.63 0.78
C LEU A 95 -2.18 -11.58 1.04
N SER A 96 -2.77 -10.37 1.07
CA SER A 96 -4.22 -10.26 0.88
C SER A 96 -4.59 -10.84 -0.50
N GLU A 97 -5.78 -11.45 -0.60
CA GLU A 97 -6.25 -12.02 -1.87
C GLU A 97 -6.38 -10.96 -2.98
N GLN A 98 -6.59 -9.69 -2.61
CA GLN A 98 -6.67 -8.57 -3.55
C GLN A 98 -5.30 -8.22 -4.14
N SER A 99 -4.27 -8.12 -3.29
CA SER A 99 -2.89 -7.85 -3.70
C SER A 99 -2.35 -8.92 -4.65
N LYS A 100 -2.64 -10.20 -4.38
CA LYS A 100 -2.33 -11.31 -5.30
C LYS A 100 -2.93 -11.12 -6.68
N ARG A 101 -4.14 -10.56 -6.77
CA ARG A 101 -4.88 -10.36 -8.03
C ARG A 101 -4.35 -9.15 -8.79
N GLU A 102 -4.09 -8.05 -8.10
CA GLU A 102 -3.60 -6.80 -8.68
C GLU A 102 -2.22 -6.98 -9.31
N GLN A 103 -1.30 -7.73 -8.67
CA GLN A 103 0.05 -7.92 -9.20
C GLN A 103 0.20 -9.06 -10.22
N ARG A 104 -0.88 -9.77 -10.61
CA ARG A 104 -0.75 -10.91 -11.54
C ARG A 104 -0.11 -10.51 -12.87
N ASN A 105 -0.49 -9.35 -13.40
CA ASN A 105 0.03 -8.87 -14.68
C ASN A 105 1.49 -8.41 -14.57
N LEU A 106 1.90 -7.90 -13.40
CA LEU A 106 3.30 -7.59 -13.12
C LEU A 106 4.15 -8.85 -12.95
N LYS A 107 3.57 -10.01 -12.63
CA LYS A 107 4.31 -11.28 -12.57
C LYS A 107 4.35 -12.00 -13.91
N ALA A 108 3.30 -11.87 -14.72
CA ALA A 108 3.16 -12.56 -16.00
C ALA A 108 4.16 -12.10 -17.08
N GLY A 109 4.82 -10.94 -16.89
CA GLY A 109 5.68 -10.33 -17.92
C GLY A 109 4.82 -9.80 -19.08
N GLY A 110 5.16 -8.63 -19.62
CA GLY A 110 4.41 -8.07 -20.73
C GLY A 110 4.54 -8.93 -21.99
N GLY A 111 3.66 -9.92 -22.18
CA GLY A 111 3.42 -10.65 -23.44
C GLY A 111 4.58 -11.45 -24.05
N GLY A 112 5.83 -11.30 -23.60
CA GLY A 112 7.01 -11.97 -24.10
C GLY A 112 7.66 -12.82 -23.02
N GLY A 113 7.50 -14.14 -23.11
CA GLY A 113 8.32 -15.05 -22.30
C GLY A 113 9.81 -14.95 -22.68
N GLY A 114 10.71 -15.21 -21.74
CA GLY A 114 12.17 -15.25 -21.96
C GLY A 114 12.94 -14.09 -21.32
N GLU A 115 14.16 -13.83 -21.82
CA GLU A 115 15.15 -12.88 -21.27
C GLU A 115 14.62 -11.45 -21.11
N ALA A 116 13.70 -11.00 -21.96
CA ALA A 116 13.10 -9.67 -21.89
C ALA A 116 12.27 -9.46 -20.62
N ALA A 117 11.45 -10.45 -20.24
CA ALA A 117 10.69 -10.40 -18.99
C ALA A 117 11.60 -10.45 -17.76
N GLU A 118 12.76 -11.13 -17.85
CA GLU A 118 13.75 -11.11 -16.77
C GLU A 118 14.46 -9.76 -16.68
N ALA A 119 14.79 -9.13 -17.82
CA ALA A 119 15.41 -7.81 -17.86
C ALA A 119 14.48 -6.74 -17.24
N GLU A 120 13.19 -6.77 -17.59
CA GLU A 120 12.18 -5.93 -16.96
C GLU A 120 12.07 -6.19 -15.45
N GLY A 121 12.12 -7.46 -15.02
CA GLY A 121 12.10 -7.80 -13.59
C GLY A 121 13.30 -7.21 -12.83
N ARG A 122 14.50 -7.32 -13.41
CA ARG A 122 15.73 -6.75 -12.84
C ARG A 122 15.68 -5.22 -12.77
N GLU A 123 15.14 -4.58 -13.80
CA GLU A 123 15.00 -3.13 -13.84
C GLU A 123 13.99 -2.63 -12.81
N LEU A 124 12.86 -3.32 -12.64
CA LEU A 124 11.87 -2.96 -11.62
C LEU A 124 12.46 -3.11 -10.21
N ALA A 125 13.24 -4.16 -9.97
CA ALA A 125 13.95 -4.35 -8.70
C ALA A 125 15.01 -3.25 -8.46
N ARG A 126 15.72 -2.81 -9.50
CA ARG A 126 16.65 -1.67 -9.43
C ARG A 126 15.91 -0.39 -9.06
N LEU A 127 14.80 -0.09 -9.73
CA LEU A 127 14.00 1.11 -9.48
C LEU A 127 13.38 1.12 -8.08
N ASN A 128 12.91 -0.02 -7.57
CA ASN A 128 12.45 -0.13 -6.17
C ASN A 128 13.58 0.21 -5.18
N ARG A 129 14.81 -0.28 -5.39
CA ARG A 129 15.95 0.04 -4.54
C ARG A 129 16.31 1.53 -4.59
N GLU A 130 16.42 2.10 -5.79
CA GLU A 130 16.72 3.52 -5.97
C GLU A 130 15.63 4.42 -5.37
N TYR A 131 14.38 3.98 -5.40
CA TYR A 131 13.31 4.69 -4.71
C TYR A 131 13.50 4.66 -3.19
N GLU A 132 13.79 3.49 -2.62
CA GLU A 132 14.03 3.33 -1.18
C GLU A 132 15.27 4.11 -0.69
N GLU A 133 16.28 4.31 -1.55
CA GLU A 133 17.45 5.15 -1.28
C GLU A 133 17.08 6.65 -1.21
N VAL A 134 16.25 7.12 -2.15
CA VAL A 134 15.78 8.52 -2.17
C VAL A 134 14.73 8.79 -1.09
N PHE A 135 13.94 7.78 -0.73
CA PHE A 135 12.90 7.85 0.28
C PHE A 135 13.11 6.81 1.39
N PRO A 136 14.08 7.02 2.31
CA PRO A 136 14.41 6.04 3.35
C PRO A 136 13.21 5.62 4.19
N GLY A 137 12.93 4.31 4.20
CA GLY A 137 11.85 3.71 4.96
C GLY A 137 10.48 3.73 4.27
N LEU A 138 10.40 4.19 3.01
CA LEU A 138 9.19 4.13 2.19
C LEU A 138 9.36 3.14 1.06
N ARG A 139 8.28 2.43 0.74
CA ARG A 139 8.18 1.61 -0.48
C ARG A 139 7.32 2.33 -1.49
N TYR A 140 7.66 2.19 -2.75
CA TYR A 140 6.81 2.72 -3.82
C TYR A 140 5.52 1.89 -3.93
N VAL A 141 4.38 2.56 -3.83
CA VAL A 141 3.05 1.95 -3.90
C VAL A 141 2.26 2.66 -4.97
N VAL A 142 1.80 1.90 -5.97
CA VAL A 142 0.91 2.41 -7.02
C VAL A 142 -0.18 1.39 -7.28
N PHE A 143 -1.37 1.89 -7.62
CA PHE A 143 -2.49 1.04 -7.98
C PHE A 143 -2.24 0.41 -9.37
N VAL A 144 -2.15 -0.92 -9.40
CA VAL A 144 -1.85 -1.72 -10.60
C VAL A 144 -3.06 -2.55 -11.01
N ASN A 145 -4.15 -1.89 -11.38
CA ASN A 145 -5.33 -2.56 -11.91
C ASN A 145 -5.16 -2.91 -13.39
N GLY A 146 -4.32 -3.91 -13.66
CA GLY A 146 -4.08 -4.42 -15.01
C GLY A 146 -2.96 -3.72 -15.80
N ARG A 147 -2.27 -2.74 -15.20
CA ARG A 147 -1.13 -2.02 -15.78
C ARG A 147 0.08 -2.93 -16.03
N GLY A 148 0.85 -2.61 -17.07
CA GLY A 148 2.10 -3.31 -17.39
C GLY A 148 3.27 -2.85 -16.52
N ARG A 149 4.39 -3.60 -16.56
CA ARG A 149 5.62 -3.24 -15.83
C ARG A 149 6.19 -1.89 -16.27
N GLY A 150 6.19 -1.60 -17.57
CA GLY A 150 6.69 -0.33 -18.11
C GLY A 150 6.00 0.89 -17.51
N ASP A 151 4.68 0.84 -17.33
CA ASP A 151 3.92 1.94 -16.73
C ASP A 151 4.31 2.19 -15.27
N ALA A 152 4.50 1.11 -14.49
CA ALA A 152 4.92 1.20 -13.11
C ALA A 152 6.35 1.75 -12.97
N MET A 153 7.27 1.32 -13.85
CA MET A 153 8.65 1.82 -13.90
C MET A 153 8.71 3.32 -14.22
N CYS A 154 7.92 3.77 -15.19
CA CYS A 154 7.81 5.19 -15.54
C CYS A 154 7.35 6.02 -14.35
N ASP A 155 6.34 5.57 -13.60
CA ASP A 155 5.85 6.32 -12.44
C ASP A 155 6.89 6.38 -11.31
N ILE A 156 7.62 5.28 -11.03
CA ILE A 156 8.71 5.28 -10.03
C ILE A 156 9.77 6.30 -10.42
N ALA A 157 10.19 6.31 -11.68
CA ALA A 157 11.21 7.22 -12.19
C ALA A 157 10.77 8.69 -12.09
N LEU A 158 9.51 8.98 -12.45
CA LEU A 158 8.94 10.33 -12.37
C LEU A 158 8.84 10.84 -10.94
N ASP A 159 8.38 10.02 -10.00
CA ASP A 159 8.24 10.42 -8.59
C ASP A 159 9.61 10.74 -7.97
N ARG A 160 10.62 9.91 -8.28
CA ARG A 160 12.00 10.14 -7.86
C ARG A 160 12.56 11.44 -8.42
N ALA A 161 12.37 11.69 -9.73
CA ALA A 161 12.86 12.90 -10.39
C ALA A 161 12.25 14.16 -9.76
N ARG A 162 10.97 14.14 -9.39
CA ARG A 162 10.31 15.26 -8.70
C ARG A 162 10.94 15.58 -7.35
N LYS A 163 11.30 14.55 -6.57
CA LYS A 163 11.94 14.72 -5.26
C LYS A 163 13.35 15.32 -5.38
N ILE A 164 14.15 14.79 -6.31
CA ILE A 164 15.50 15.31 -6.58
C ILE A 164 15.44 16.78 -7.00
N LEU A 165 14.57 17.12 -7.95
CA LEU A 165 14.39 18.49 -8.41
C LEU A 165 13.91 19.44 -7.30
N ALA A 166 13.05 18.96 -6.39
CA ALA A 166 12.60 19.76 -5.25
C ALA A 166 13.72 20.05 -4.24
N GLU A 167 14.66 19.12 -4.07
CA GLU A 167 15.82 19.28 -3.19
C GLU A 167 16.91 20.18 -3.80
N ASP A 168 17.11 20.15 -5.12
CA ASP A 168 18.02 21.05 -5.82
C ASP A 168 17.54 22.52 -5.84
N THR A 169 16.24 22.74 -5.61
CA THR A 169 15.62 24.08 -5.56
C THR A 169 15.42 24.63 -4.14
N ALA A 170 15.80 23.87 -3.10
CA ALA A 170 15.61 24.22 -1.68
C ALA A 170 16.92 24.67 -1.02
#